data_AF-A0A8H6DGW2-F1
#
_entry.id   AF-A0A8H6DGW2-F1
#
_cell.length_a   1.000
_cell.length_b   1.000
_cell.length_c   1.000
_cell.angle_alpha   90.00
_cell.angle_beta   90.00
_cell.angle_gamma   90.00
#
_symmetry.space_group_name_H-M   'P 1'
#
loop_
_entity.id
_entity.type
_entity.pdbx_description
1 polymer ?
#
loop_
_entity_poly.entity_id
_entity_poly.type
_entity_poly.pdbx_seq_one_letter_code
_entity_poly.pdbx_strand_id
1 'polypeptide(L)'
;MASDREDKINIPAQDPDAKMGETLSLQGSMQVAEEGVDNHFRGRKVLRRIDLCLMPLLLVSYTLQFLDKQSLNFASIMGIIDDLDLVGSRYSWCSSAFYFGYLAFSYPASWLMVRLPLGKYLAGSSLAWAIILCCHATVQTFPGLLVARFFLGVAEASISPGFSLITGMWYKREEQPFRHGIWFLGNAIATSFGGLLAYGIAHIGGALESWRWLFIIFGLITLVWAIVLAIFLPDTPDNARFLDQQQRIDAVDRIRSNQTGMKNNSFKWDQVREVIKDPNVLLLMVFQVAFSIPNGAHTTFSSLVMAGFGFSRFQVYLLNMPMGAILAFFALGSTYLCSRFSGYRTIIGACLSLISLAGSLLVRYGPNQGSRLFGLWIFVAFAAGFPISLSMVASNVAGFTKKSVASAMMFMAYTTGNIIGPFLFFAREAPEYSSGFLATTICFGISTVTMIVLRFVLIAENKRRDKLQQTSSGLQDDTEHLEISDITDRKNLNFRYVY
;
A
#
# COMPACT_ATOMS: atom_id res chain seq x y z
N MET A 1 68.36 -9.83 68.81
CA MET A 1 68.14 -8.37 68.91
C MET A 1 67.80 -7.91 67.50
N ALA A 2 66.67 -7.21 67.31
CA ALA A 2 65.92 -6.91 66.06
C ALA A 2 64.71 -7.85 65.87
N SER A 3 63.51 -7.43 65.46
CA SER A 3 62.84 -6.12 65.29
C SER A 3 61.46 -6.48 64.70
N ASP A 4 60.35 -6.28 65.41
CA ASP A 4 59.00 -6.40 64.83
C ASP A 4 58.30 -5.03 64.85
N ARG A 5 57.96 -4.54 63.65
CA ARG A 5 57.14 -3.34 63.38
C ARG A 5 55.70 -3.79 63.13
N GLU A 6 54.75 -3.27 63.89
CA GLU A 6 53.31 -3.34 63.57
C GLU A 6 52.92 -2.23 62.58
N ASP A 7 52.50 -2.59 61.38
CA ASP A 7 51.84 -1.68 60.42
C ASP A 7 50.34 -1.64 60.67
N LYS A 8 49.82 -0.49 61.13
CA LYS A 8 48.39 -0.19 61.22
C LYS A 8 47.86 0.21 59.84
N ILE A 9 46.94 -0.59 59.29
CA ILE A 9 46.18 -0.25 58.08
C ILE A 9 45.21 0.89 58.41
N ASN A 10 45.49 2.08 57.86
CA ASN A 10 44.63 3.25 57.96
C ASN A 10 43.54 3.18 56.87
N ILE A 11 42.29 2.92 57.25
CA ILE A 11 41.14 2.99 56.35
C ILE A 11 40.73 4.47 56.27
N PRO A 12 40.76 5.12 55.09
CA PRO A 12 40.39 6.52 55.00
C PRO A 12 38.89 6.70 55.30
N ALA A 13 38.58 7.63 56.19
CA ALA A 13 37.21 8.03 56.50
C ALA A 13 36.55 8.56 55.22
N GLN A 14 35.53 7.85 54.73
CA GLN A 14 34.72 8.27 53.60
C GLN A 14 33.94 9.53 53.98
N ASP A 15 34.14 10.59 53.19
CA ASP A 15 33.50 11.89 53.35
C ASP A 15 31.96 11.76 53.24
N PRO A 16 31.18 12.08 54.30
CA PRO A 16 29.74 11.95 54.29
C PRO A 16 29.05 12.86 53.24
N ASP A 17 29.68 13.96 52.85
CA ASP A 17 29.14 14.87 51.83
C ASP A 17 29.26 14.29 50.41
N ALA A 18 30.26 13.44 50.16
CA ALA A 18 30.42 12.73 48.88
C ALA A 18 29.33 11.65 48.67
N LYS A 19 28.92 10.94 49.73
CA LYS A 19 27.80 9.98 49.69
C LYS A 19 26.45 10.66 49.48
N MET A 20 26.28 11.88 50.00
CA MET A 20 25.05 12.65 49.83
C MET A 20 24.91 13.17 48.39
N GLY A 21 26.00 13.58 47.74
CA GLY A 21 26.03 13.94 46.32
C GLY A 21 25.77 12.75 45.36
N GLU A 22 26.33 11.57 45.65
CA GLU A 22 26.02 10.34 44.90
C GLU A 22 24.56 9.90 45.06
N THR A 23 23.97 10.01 46.25
CA THR A 23 22.56 9.64 46.47
C THR A 23 21.59 10.62 45.82
N LEU A 24 21.89 11.92 45.81
CA LEU A 24 21.09 12.94 45.08
C LEU A 24 21.16 12.77 43.55
N SER A 25 22.32 12.43 43.00
CA SER A 25 22.48 12.14 41.55
C SER A 25 21.85 10.82 41.13
N LEU A 26 21.88 9.79 41.99
CA LEU A 26 21.13 8.54 41.82
C LEU A 26 19.61 8.76 41.88
N GLN A 27 19.12 9.59 42.81
CA GLN A 27 17.69 9.95 42.87
C GLN A 27 17.23 10.75 41.65
N GLY A 28 18.03 11.71 41.17
CA GLY A 28 17.72 12.46 39.95
C GLY A 28 17.71 11.58 38.70
N SER A 29 18.66 10.66 38.57
CA SER A 29 18.69 9.70 37.46
C SER A 29 17.58 8.64 37.54
N MET A 30 17.18 8.22 38.75
CA MET A 30 16.00 7.37 38.95
C MET A 30 14.69 8.09 38.63
N GLN A 31 14.54 9.37 38.98
CA GLN A 31 13.36 10.17 38.63
C GLN A 31 13.23 10.38 37.12
N VAL A 32 14.33 10.70 36.43
CA VAL A 32 14.34 10.82 34.96
C VAL A 32 14.05 9.46 34.30
N ALA A 33 14.55 8.36 34.87
CA ALA A 33 14.24 7.01 34.41
C ALA A 33 12.76 6.63 34.66
N GLU A 34 12.20 6.96 35.82
CA GLU A 34 10.78 6.75 36.14
C GLU A 34 9.86 7.59 35.25
N GLU A 35 10.16 8.87 35.04
CA GLU A 35 9.43 9.75 34.12
C GLU A 35 9.53 9.25 32.66
N GLY A 36 10.70 8.76 32.24
CA GLY A 36 10.91 8.17 30.93
C GLY A 36 10.13 6.85 30.73
N VAL A 37 10.09 6.00 31.75
CA VAL A 37 9.33 4.75 31.75
C VAL A 37 7.81 5.04 31.72
N ASP A 38 7.35 5.98 32.54
CA ASP A 38 5.92 6.32 32.63
C ASP A 38 5.42 6.98 31.33
N ASN A 39 6.23 7.85 30.71
CA ASN A 39 5.97 8.39 29.36
C ASN A 39 5.89 7.30 28.29
N HIS A 40 6.73 6.25 28.36
CA HIS A 40 6.68 5.13 27.41
C HIS A 40 5.41 4.27 27.59
N PHE A 41 5.00 4.01 28.83
CA PHE A 41 3.76 3.27 29.13
C PHE A 41 2.51 4.05 28.70
N ARG A 42 2.45 5.36 28.98
CA ARG A 42 1.38 6.25 28.52
C ARG A 42 1.32 6.28 27.00
N GLY A 43 2.47 6.41 26.33
CA GLY A 43 2.55 6.41 24.88
C GLY A 43 2.05 5.11 24.23
N ARG A 44 2.31 3.94 24.82
CA ARG A 44 1.78 2.65 24.34
C ARG A 44 0.28 2.50 24.53
N LYS A 45 -0.28 2.98 25.64
CA LYS A 45 -1.73 2.97 25.88
C LYS A 45 -2.47 3.87 24.88
N VAL A 46 -1.94 5.06 24.63
CA VAL A 46 -2.46 6.01 23.63
C VAL A 46 -2.38 5.40 22.22
N LEU A 47 -1.23 4.82 21.85
CA LEU A 47 -1.07 4.12 20.57
C LEU A 47 -2.15 3.04 20.37
N ARG A 48 -2.36 2.16 21.36
CA ARG A 48 -3.38 1.09 21.25
C ARG A 48 -4.78 1.67 21.06
N ARG A 49 -5.11 2.77 21.73
CA ARG A 49 -6.42 3.42 21.61
C ARG A 49 -6.60 4.05 20.22
N ILE A 50 -5.54 4.65 19.67
CA ILE A 50 -5.52 5.15 18.29
C ILE A 50 -5.69 3.99 17.30
N ASP A 51 -4.91 2.91 17.46
CA ASP A 51 -4.98 1.73 16.60
C ASP A 51 -6.38 1.11 16.62
N LEU A 52 -7.01 0.94 17.78
CA LEU A 52 -8.35 0.37 17.92
C LEU A 52 -9.46 1.22 17.30
N CYS A 53 -9.24 2.53 17.12
CA CYS A 53 -10.23 3.42 16.50
C CYS A 53 -9.96 3.62 15.01
N LEU A 54 -8.73 3.96 14.62
CA LEU A 54 -8.40 4.30 13.23
C LEU A 54 -8.19 3.08 12.34
N MET A 55 -7.52 2.02 12.81
CA MET A 55 -7.18 0.89 11.93
C MET A 55 -8.42 0.15 11.40
N PRO A 56 -9.46 -0.13 12.21
CA PRO A 56 -10.69 -0.72 11.69
C PRO A 56 -11.37 0.18 10.65
N LEU A 57 -11.36 1.50 10.86
CA LEU A 57 -11.97 2.45 9.92
C LEU A 57 -11.26 2.41 8.56
N LEU A 58 -9.92 2.44 8.56
CA LEU A 58 -9.13 2.39 7.34
C LEU A 58 -9.22 1.02 6.65
N LEU A 59 -9.19 -0.08 7.43
CA LEU A 59 -9.29 -1.44 6.91
C LEU A 59 -10.61 -1.69 6.18
N VAL A 60 -11.74 -1.36 6.80
CA VAL A 60 -13.07 -1.56 6.20
C VAL A 60 -13.24 -0.66 4.99
N SER A 61 -12.80 0.60 5.05
CA SER A 61 -12.88 1.51 3.91
C SER A 61 -12.09 1.01 2.71
N TYR A 62 -10.86 0.51 2.92
CA TYR A 62 -10.03 -0.04 1.85
C TYR A 62 -10.58 -1.37 1.34
N THR A 63 -11.24 -2.15 2.20
CA THR A 63 -11.99 -3.35 1.80
C THR A 63 -13.12 -2.99 0.83
N LEU A 64 -13.95 -2.01 1.17
CA LEU A 64 -15.02 -1.54 0.28
C LEU A 64 -14.45 -0.95 -1.03
N GLN A 65 -13.32 -0.25 -0.95
CA GLN A 65 -12.65 0.33 -2.11
C GLN A 65 -12.26 -0.76 -3.12
N PHE A 66 -11.64 -1.83 -2.64
CA PHE A 66 -11.23 -2.92 -3.52
C PHE A 66 -12.42 -3.77 -4.00
N LEU A 67 -13.45 -3.92 -3.17
CA LEU A 67 -14.69 -4.60 -3.52
C LEU A 67 -15.35 -3.93 -4.73
N ASP A 68 -15.39 -2.61 -4.75
CA ASP A 68 -15.98 -1.84 -5.84
C ASP A 68 -15.15 -1.91 -7.12
N LYS A 69 -13.82 -1.96 -7.03
CA LYS A 69 -12.97 -2.24 -8.21
C LYS A 69 -13.27 -3.59 -8.85
N GLN A 70 -13.62 -4.59 -8.04
CA GLN A 70 -13.98 -5.93 -8.49
C GLN A 70 -15.46 -6.05 -8.90
N SER A 71 -16.29 -5.03 -8.65
CA SER A 71 -17.72 -5.08 -8.95
C SER A 71 -18.03 -5.40 -10.41
N LEU A 72 -17.24 -4.85 -11.35
CA LEU A 72 -17.39 -5.14 -12.78
C LEU A 72 -17.06 -6.61 -13.09
N ASN A 73 -16.02 -7.14 -12.48
CA ASN A 73 -15.65 -8.55 -12.60
C ASN A 73 -16.76 -9.48 -12.08
N PHE A 74 -17.38 -9.19 -10.94
CA PHE A 74 -18.52 -9.98 -10.47
C PHE A 74 -19.74 -9.82 -11.38
N ALA A 75 -20.08 -8.59 -11.78
CA ALA A 75 -21.21 -8.31 -12.66
C ALA A 75 -21.09 -8.96 -14.05
N SER A 76 -19.87 -9.23 -14.53
CA SER A 76 -19.59 -9.82 -15.84
C SER A 76 -20.32 -11.13 -16.10
N ILE A 77 -20.45 -11.98 -15.08
CA ILE A 77 -21.15 -13.28 -15.14
C ILE A 77 -22.58 -13.19 -14.60
N MET A 78 -23.06 -11.99 -14.25
CA MET A 78 -24.45 -11.68 -13.86
C MET A 78 -25.29 -11.09 -15.01
N GLY A 79 -24.76 -11.00 -16.23
CA GLY A 79 -25.51 -10.54 -17.40
C GLY A 79 -25.27 -9.10 -17.85
N ILE A 80 -24.38 -8.34 -17.18
CA ILE A 80 -24.10 -6.93 -17.55
C ILE A 80 -23.58 -6.77 -18.99
N ILE A 81 -22.89 -7.78 -19.53
CA ILE A 81 -22.31 -7.76 -20.87
C ILE A 81 -23.41 -7.81 -21.93
N ASP A 82 -24.40 -8.69 -21.72
CA ASP A 82 -25.51 -8.90 -22.63
C ASP A 82 -26.50 -7.72 -22.56
N ASP A 83 -26.82 -7.25 -21.36
CA ASP A 83 -27.78 -6.17 -21.13
C ASP A 83 -27.36 -4.81 -21.70
N LEU A 84 -26.06 -4.50 -21.70
CA LEU A 84 -25.53 -3.21 -22.16
C LEU A 84 -24.84 -3.30 -23.54
N ASP A 85 -24.99 -4.43 -24.24
CA ASP A 85 -24.36 -4.68 -25.55
C ASP A 85 -22.84 -4.36 -25.53
N LEU A 86 -22.13 -4.94 -24.55
CA LEU A 86 -20.70 -4.69 -24.34
C LEU A 86 -19.83 -5.53 -25.29
N VAL A 87 -20.07 -5.40 -26.59
CA VAL A 87 -19.39 -6.15 -27.65
C VAL A 87 -17.95 -5.65 -27.87
N GLY A 88 -17.04 -6.59 -28.17
CA GLY A 88 -15.67 -6.29 -28.57
C GLY A 88 -14.84 -5.71 -27.43
N SER A 89 -14.34 -4.49 -27.61
CA SER A 89 -13.50 -3.80 -26.62
C SER A 89 -14.28 -2.92 -25.64
N ARG A 90 -15.62 -2.84 -25.77
CA ARG A 90 -16.48 -2.00 -24.91
C ARG A 90 -16.36 -2.39 -23.43
N TYR A 91 -16.34 -3.69 -23.12
CA TYR A 91 -16.15 -4.17 -21.74
C TYR A 91 -14.80 -3.72 -21.15
N SER A 92 -13.71 -3.82 -21.93
CA SER A 92 -12.38 -3.34 -21.55
C SER A 92 -12.36 -1.83 -21.32
N TRP A 93 -13.02 -1.05 -22.18
CA TRP A 93 -13.17 0.41 -21.99
C TRP A 93 -13.90 0.78 -20.70
N CYS A 94 -14.94 0.04 -20.30
CA CYS A 94 -15.66 0.27 -19.04
C CYS A 94 -14.76 0.07 -17.81
N SER A 95 -13.83 -0.87 -17.85
CA SER A 95 -12.83 -1.05 -16.79
C SER A 95 -11.80 0.09 -16.79
N SER A 96 -11.23 0.41 -17.94
CA SER A 96 -10.19 1.43 -18.06
C SER A 96 -10.69 2.86 -17.77
N ALA A 97 -11.96 3.16 -18.05
CA ALA A 97 -12.58 4.46 -17.77
C ALA A 97 -12.47 4.88 -16.29
N PHE A 98 -12.57 3.92 -15.38
CA PHE A 98 -12.36 4.14 -13.95
C PHE A 98 -10.94 4.70 -13.69
N TYR A 99 -9.91 4.06 -14.27
CA TYR A 99 -8.52 4.48 -14.05
C TYR A 99 -8.18 5.82 -14.72
N PHE A 100 -8.86 6.19 -15.82
CA PHE A 100 -8.75 7.54 -16.38
C PHE A 100 -9.26 8.61 -15.41
N GLY A 101 -10.44 8.40 -14.81
CA GLY A 101 -10.98 9.29 -13.79
C GLY A 101 -10.10 9.35 -12.54
N TYR A 102 -9.61 8.19 -12.09
CA TYR A 102 -8.71 8.06 -10.95
C TYR A 102 -7.40 8.82 -11.16
N LEU A 103 -6.79 8.72 -12.35
CA LEU A 103 -5.59 9.46 -12.70
C LEU A 103 -5.85 10.97 -12.80
N ALA A 104 -6.91 11.39 -13.49
CA ALA A 104 -7.23 12.80 -13.70
C ALA A 104 -7.48 13.54 -12.38
N PHE A 105 -8.18 12.90 -11.43
CA PHE A 105 -8.52 13.53 -10.15
C PHE A 105 -7.47 13.33 -9.05
N SER A 106 -6.46 12.49 -9.26
CA SER A 106 -5.40 12.25 -8.26
C SER A 106 -4.66 13.52 -7.82
N TYR A 107 -4.32 14.40 -8.77
CA TYR A 107 -3.65 15.66 -8.48
C TYR A 107 -4.58 16.68 -7.77
N PRO A 108 -5.79 16.98 -8.31
CA PRO A 108 -6.77 17.79 -7.59
C PRO A 108 -7.08 17.27 -6.18
N ALA A 109 -7.25 15.96 -6.01
CA ALA A 109 -7.52 15.35 -4.71
C ALA A 109 -6.38 15.60 -3.72
N SER A 110 -5.12 15.43 -4.16
CA SER A 110 -3.94 15.70 -3.34
C SER A 110 -3.86 17.17 -2.91
N TRP A 111 -4.23 18.11 -3.79
CA TRP A 111 -4.29 19.53 -3.47
C TRP A 111 -5.42 19.87 -2.48
N LEU A 112 -6.60 19.27 -2.65
CA LEU A 112 -7.74 19.44 -1.75
C LEU A 112 -7.45 18.92 -0.34
N MET A 113 -6.77 17.78 -0.20
CA MET A 113 -6.41 17.20 1.10
C MET A 113 -5.52 18.09 1.97
N VAL A 114 -4.71 18.95 1.35
CA VAL A 114 -3.83 19.87 2.08
C VAL A 114 -4.59 21.11 2.57
N ARG A 115 -5.71 21.45 1.93
CA ARG A 115 -6.49 22.67 2.24
C ARG A 115 -7.74 22.40 3.07
N LEU A 116 -8.35 21.24 2.92
CA LEU A 116 -9.59 20.88 3.60
C LEU A 116 -9.31 20.01 4.84
N PRO A 117 -10.23 20.01 5.83
CA PRO A 117 -10.16 19.05 6.93
C PRO A 117 -10.20 17.61 6.37
N LEU A 118 -9.12 16.87 6.62
CA LEU A 118 -8.83 15.61 5.93
C LEU A 118 -9.92 14.55 6.18
N GLY A 119 -10.40 14.41 7.42
CA GLY A 119 -11.42 13.43 7.79
C GLY A 119 -12.75 13.70 7.09
N LYS A 120 -13.23 14.95 7.15
CA LYS A 120 -14.48 15.38 6.48
C LYS A 120 -14.38 15.30 4.95
N TYR A 121 -13.24 15.65 4.39
CA TYR A 121 -13.01 15.55 2.95
C TYR A 121 -13.09 14.10 2.49
N LEU A 122 -12.43 13.17 3.19
CA LEU A 122 -12.49 11.74 2.85
C LEU A 122 -13.89 11.17 3.02
N ALA A 123 -14.59 11.52 4.09
CA ALA A 123 -15.99 11.11 4.27
C ALA A 123 -16.92 11.66 3.17
N GLY A 124 -16.74 12.93 2.77
CA GLY A 124 -17.48 13.54 1.66
C GLY A 124 -17.18 12.88 0.31
N SER A 125 -15.91 12.55 0.06
CA SER A 125 -15.50 11.79 -1.13
C SER A 125 -16.10 10.39 -1.14
N SER A 126 -16.13 9.71 0.02
CA SER A 126 -16.75 8.39 0.15
C SER A 126 -18.27 8.43 -0.03
N LEU A 127 -18.92 9.52 0.40
CA LEU A 127 -20.35 9.72 0.16
C LEU A 127 -20.65 9.91 -1.33
N ALA A 128 -19.86 10.75 -2.02
CA ALA A 128 -20.00 10.93 -3.47
C ALA A 128 -19.76 9.62 -4.22
N TRP A 129 -18.74 8.86 -3.82
CA TRP A 129 -18.45 7.52 -4.34
C TRP A 129 -19.63 6.57 -4.17
N ALA A 130 -20.23 6.49 -2.98
CA ALA A 130 -21.38 5.64 -2.71
C ALA A 130 -22.60 5.99 -3.58
N ILE A 131 -22.89 7.29 -3.74
CA ILE A 131 -24.00 7.77 -4.58
C ILE A 131 -23.77 7.36 -6.04
N ILE A 132 -22.57 7.61 -6.57
CA ILE A 132 -22.22 7.25 -7.95
C ILE A 132 -22.33 5.73 -8.15
N LEU A 133 -21.94 4.93 -7.15
CA LEU A 133 -22.05 3.48 -7.22
C LEU A 133 -23.52 3.02 -7.28
N CYS A 134 -24.41 3.57 -6.45
CA CYS A 134 -25.85 3.31 -6.56
C CYS A 134 -26.40 3.68 -7.95
N CYS A 135 -25.96 4.80 -8.52
CA CYS A 135 -26.35 5.24 -9.86
C CYS A 135 -25.90 4.28 -10.98
N HIS A 136 -24.95 3.36 -10.75
CA HIS A 136 -24.60 2.36 -11.77
C HIS A 136 -25.79 1.42 -12.08
N ALA A 137 -26.65 1.17 -11.09
CA ALA A 137 -27.81 0.30 -11.27
C ALA A 137 -28.90 0.89 -12.17
N THR A 138 -28.87 2.20 -12.45
CA THR A 138 -29.84 2.86 -13.35
C THR A 138 -29.36 2.91 -14.79
N VAL A 139 -28.11 2.52 -15.07
CA VAL A 139 -27.53 2.57 -16.41
C VAL A 139 -28.22 1.56 -17.34
N GLN A 140 -28.44 1.98 -18.58
CA GLN A 140 -29.05 1.17 -19.64
C GLN A 140 -28.19 1.12 -20.92
N THR A 141 -27.12 1.90 -21.01
CA THR A 141 -26.32 2.04 -22.23
C THR A 141 -24.83 2.03 -21.94
N PHE A 142 -24.03 1.57 -22.90
CA PHE A 142 -22.56 1.57 -22.82
C PHE A 142 -21.98 2.95 -22.44
N PRO A 143 -22.35 4.08 -23.08
CA PRO A 143 -21.83 5.39 -22.70
C PRO A 143 -22.19 5.78 -21.27
N GLY A 144 -23.39 5.42 -20.81
CA GLY A 144 -23.81 5.65 -19.42
C GLY A 144 -22.92 4.91 -18.43
N LEU A 145 -22.55 3.66 -18.74
CA LEU A 145 -21.64 2.87 -17.89
C LEU A 145 -20.24 3.48 -17.86
N LEU A 146 -19.74 3.94 -19.01
CA LEU A 146 -18.43 4.57 -19.13
C LEU A 146 -18.35 5.86 -18.29
N VAL A 147 -19.38 6.70 -18.36
CA VAL A 147 -19.47 7.94 -17.58
C VAL A 147 -19.55 7.64 -16.08
N ALA A 148 -20.41 6.69 -15.69
CA ALA A 148 -20.54 6.28 -14.29
C ALA A 148 -19.20 5.77 -13.73
N ARG A 149 -18.45 4.99 -14.52
CA ARG A 149 -17.12 4.48 -14.14
C ARG A 149 -16.07 5.56 -14.04
N PHE A 150 -16.06 6.52 -14.96
CA PHE A 150 -15.15 7.66 -14.90
C PHE A 150 -15.35 8.47 -13.61
N PHE A 151 -16.59 8.83 -13.28
CA PHE A 151 -16.88 9.58 -12.05
C PHE A 151 -16.65 8.75 -10.78
N LEU A 152 -16.84 7.43 -10.83
CA LEU A 152 -16.46 6.54 -9.75
C LEU A 152 -14.95 6.65 -9.46
N GLY A 153 -14.11 6.61 -10.51
CA GLY A 153 -12.67 6.81 -10.39
C GLY A 153 -12.29 8.18 -9.82
N VAL A 154 -13.00 9.24 -10.23
CA VAL A 154 -12.82 10.60 -9.69
C VAL A 154 -13.09 10.63 -8.18
N ALA A 155 -14.21 10.06 -7.72
CA ALA A 155 -14.58 10.08 -6.31
C ALA A 155 -13.66 9.20 -5.44
N GLU A 156 -13.11 8.13 -6.00
CA GLU A 156 -12.26 7.18 -5.28
C GLU A 156 -10.77 7.62 -5.20
N ALA A 157 -10.33 8.53 -6.07
CA ALA A 157 -8.93 8.95 -6.18
C ALA A 157 -8.33 9.52 -4.88
N SER A 158 -9.16 10.00 -3.97
CA SER A 158 -8.72 10.60 -2.71
C SER A 158 -8.46 9.59 -1.59
N ILE A 159 -9.03 8.39 -1.65
CA ILE A 159 -9.08 7.50 -0.48
C ILE A 159 -7.68 6.98 -0.11
N SER A 160 -6.97 6.37 -1.05
CA SER A 160 -5.65 5.80 -0.78
C SER A 160 -4.59 6.84 -0.35
N PRO A 161 -4.40 7.98 -1.06
CA PRO A 161 -3.48 9.01 -0.58
C PRO A 161 -3.93 9.66 0.74
N GLY A 162 -5.24 9.83 0.95
CA GLY A 162 -5.79 10.33 2.21
C GLY A 162 -5.46 9.43 3.40
N PHE A 163 -5.55 8.12 3.24
CA PHE A 163 -5.21 7.15 4.29
C PHE A 163 -3.72 7.13 4.59
N SER A 164 -2.86 7.29 3.59
CA SER A 164 -1.42 7.51 3.80
C SER A 164 -1.14 8.80 4.57
N LEU A 165 -1.86 9.89 4.29
CA LEU A 165 -1.73 11.15 5.05
C LEU A 165 -2.19 10.99 6.51
N ILE A 166 -3.35 10.36 6.75
CA ILE A 166 -3.81 10.05 8.11
C ILE A 166 -2.78 9.20 8.84
N THR A 167 -2.26 8.16 8.20
CA THR A 167 -1.24 7.30 8.82
C THR A 167 0.04 8.09 9.14
N GLY A 168 0.44 9.01 8.26
CA GLY A 168 1.56 9.92 8.48
C GLY A 168 1.33 10.93 9.62
N MET A 169 0.09 11.36 9.82
CA MET A 169 -0.30 12.32 10.85
C MET A 169 -0.42 11.69 12.24
N TRP A 170 -0.75 10.40 12.36
CA TRP A 170 -1.09 9.77 13.64
C TRP A 170 0.01 8.84 14.20
N TYR A 171 0.97 8.44 13.36
CA TYR A 171 1.95 7.41 13.70
C TYR A 171 3.40 7.86 13.50
N LYS A 172 4.30 7.29 14.31
CA LYS A 172 5.74 7.49 14.16
C LYS A 172 6.25 6.89 12.84
N ARG A 173 7.34 7.43 12.27
CA ARG A 173 7.91 6.94 10.99
C ARG A 173 8.18 5.43 11.00
N GLU A 174 8.66 4.90 12.12
CA GLU A 174 8.91 3.47 12.37
C GLU A 174 7.61 2.63 12.46
N GLU A 175 6.50 3.24 12.86
CA GLU A 175 5.22 2.58 13.06
C GLU A 175 4.38 2.52 11.76
N GLN A 176 4.58 3.47 10.86
CA GLN A 176 3.78 3.66 9.64
C GLN A 176 3.74 2.43 8.71
N PRO A 177 4.84 1.73 8.38
CA PRO A 177 4.81 0.62 7.42
C PRO A 177 3.90 -0.53 7.85
N PHE A 178 3.86 -0.84 9.15
CA PHE A 178 2.99 -1.89 9.68
C PHE A 178 1.50 -1.52 9.52
N ARG A 179 1.14 -0.25 9.76
CA ARG A 179 -0.23 0.24 9.61
C ARG A 179 -0.66 0.28 8.14
N HIS A 180 0.26 0.65 7.24
CA HIS A 180 0.04 0.51 5.79
C HIS A 180 -0.29 -0.92 5.40
N GLY A 181 0.43 -1.90 5.96
CA GLY A 181 0.13 -3.32 5.78
C GLY A 181 -1.25 -3.73 6.30
N ILE A 182 -1.67 -3.23 7.47
CA ILE A 182 -2.99 -3.54 8.06
C ILE A 182 -4.11 -3.10 7.13
N TRP A 183 -4.20 -1.82 6.75
CA TRP A 183 -5.32 -1.41 5.91
C TRP A 183 -5.22 -1.98 4.49
N PHE A 184 -4.02 -2.26 3.98
CA PHE A 184 -3.83 -2.95 2.70
C PHE A 184 -4.36 -4.40 2.72
N LEU A 185 -4.40 -5.06 3.89
CA LEU A 185 -5.04 -6.37 4.06
C LEU A 185 -6.52 -6.36 3.65
N GLY A 186 -7.15 -5.18 3.63
CA GLY A 186 -8.50 -4.99 3.10
C GLY A 186 -8.67 -5.53 1.67
N ASN A 187 -7.64 -5.53 0.83
CA ASN A 187 -7.69 -6.13 -0.51
C ASN A 187 -7.94 -7.65 -0.48
N ALA A 188 -7.30 -8.34 0.46
CA ALA A 188 -7.47 -9.77 0.63
C ALA A 188 -8.87 -10.09 1.17
N ILE A 189 -9.32 -9.33 2.17
CA ILE A 189 -10.67 -9.45 2.73
C ILE A 189 -11.72 -9.17 1.66
N ALA A 190 -11.53 -8.13 0.85
CA ALA A 190 -12.46 -7.75 -0.22
C ALA A 190 -12.58 -8.82 -1.29
N THR A 191 -11.49 -9.47 -1.67
CA THR A 191 -11.52 -10.58 -2.63
C THR A 191 -12.33 -11.76 -2.07
N SER A 192 -12.07 -12.16 -0.81
CA SER A 192 -12.77 -13.28 -0.19
C SER A 192 -14.24 -12.99 0.11
N PHE A 193 -14.51 -11.85 0.76
CA PHE A 193 -15.85 -11.44 1.15
C PHE A 193 -16.69 -10.99 -0.05
N GLY A 194 -16.06 -10.39 -1.06
CA GLY A 194 -16.74 -10.00 -2.30
C GLY A 194 -17.29 -11.18 -3.08
N GLY A 195 -16.55 -12.29 -3.15
CA GLY A 195 -17.08 -13.55 -3.69
C GLY A 195 -18.30 -14.05 -2.92
N LEU A 196 -18.30 -13.95 -1.59
CA LEU A 196 -19.45 -14.36 -0.75
C LEU A 196 -20.68 -13.47 -0.99
N LEU A 197 -20.50 -12.15 -1.00
CA LEU A 197 -21.57 -11.22 -1.27
C LEU A 197 -22.13 -11.42 -2.67
N ALA A 198 -21.27 -11.56 -3.68
CA ALA A 198 -21.69 -11.80 -5.06
C ALA A 198 -22.46 -13.13 -5.20
N TYR A 199 -22.04 -14.18 -4.49
CA TYR A 199 -22.79 -15.45 -4.42
C TYR A 199 -24.21 -15.24 -3.85
N GLY A 200 -24.34 -14.51 -2.74
CA GLY A 200 -25.64 -14.21 -2.14
C GLY A 200 -26.53 -13.37 -3.05
N ILE A 201 -25.97 -12.34 -3.70
CA ILE A 201 -26.68 -11.44 -4.60
C ILE A 201 -27.11 -12.18 -5.88
N ALA A 202 -26.31 -13.11 -6.37
CA ALA A 202 -26.66 -13.94 -7.53
C ALA A 202 -27.90 -14.83 -7.31
N HIS A 203 -28.31 -15.09 -6.07
CA HIS A 203 -29.55 -15.82 -5.75
C HIS A 203 -30.79 -14.94 -5.76
N ILE A 204 -30.62 -13.61 -5.80
CA ILE A 204 -31.75 -12.68 -5.87
C ILE A 204 -32.34 -12.77 -7.29
N GLY A 205 -33.41 -13.55 -7.40
CA GLY A 205 -34.28 -13.57 -8.58
C GLY A 205 -35.44 -12.58 -8.39
N GLY A 206 -35.78 -11.81 -9.42
CA GLY A 206 -36.85 -10.82 -9.36
C GLY A 206 -36.96 -9.95 -10.60
N ALA A 207 -37.66 -8.82 -10.48
CA ALA A 207 -37.93 -7.89 -11.59
C ALA A 207 -36.71 -7.06 -12.05
N LEU A 208 -35.60 -7.11 -11.30
CA LEU A 208 -34.35 -6.41 -11.59
C LEU A 208 -33.24 -7.44 -11.77
N GLU A 209 -32.41 -7.24 -12.78
CA GLU A 209 -31.25 -8.07 -13.09
C GLU A 209 -30.26 -8.12 -11.92
N SER A 210 -29.66 -9.28 -11.64
CA SER A 210 -28.84 -9.50 -10.44
C SER A 210 -27.64 -8.56 -10.35
N TRP A 211 -27.08 -8.13 -11.49
CA TRP A 211 -25.97 -7.16 -11.50
C TRP A 211 -26.38 -5.78 -11.00
N ARG A 212 -27.65 -5.35 -11.20
CA ARG A 212 -28.15 -4.07 -10.69
C ARG A 212 -28.24 -4.10 -9.17
N TRP A 213 -28.71 -5.21 -8.61
CA TRP A 213 -28.70 -5.45 -7.16
C TRP A 213 -27.30 -5.42 -6.58
N LEU A 214 -26.29 -5.92 -7.31
CA LEU A 214 -24.90 -5.85 -6.88
C LEU A 214 -24.45 -4.40 -6.64
N PHE A 215 -24.67 -3.50 -7.59
CA PHE A 215 -24.30 -2.09 -7.45
C PHE A 215 -25.12 -1.36 -6.37
N ILE A 216 -26.42 -1.68 -6.23
CA ILE A 216 -27.27 -1.09 -5.19
C ILE A 216 -26.78 -1.51 -3.80
N ILE A 217 -26.56 -2.80 -3.58
CA ILE A 217 -26.17 -3.32 -2.26
C ILE A 217 -24.78 -2.82 -1.88
N PHE A 218 -23.82 -2.85 -2.81
CA PHE A 218 -22.48 -2.32 -2.55
C PHE A 218 -22.55 -0.81 -2.28
N GLY A 219 -23.33 -0.07 -3.08
CA GLY A 219 -23.52 1.37 -2.91
C GLY A 219 -24.15 1.73 -1.57
N LEU A 220 -25.14 0.97 -1.11
CA LEU A 220 -25.79 1.19 0.19
C LEU A 220 -24.85 0.86 1.36
N ILE A 221 -24.07 -0.23 1.27
CA ILE A 221 -23.07 -0.55 2.30
C ILE A 221 -22.04 0.57 2.39
N THR A 222 -21.51 1.03 1.25
CA THR A 222 -20.56 2.14 1.20
C THR A 222 -21.19 3.46 1.65
N LEU A 223 -22.48 3.69 1.40
CA LEU A 223 -23.22 4.87 1.85
C LEU A 223 -23.33 4.92 3.37
N VAL A 224 -23.77 3.82 3.99
CA VAL A 224 -23.83 3.70 5.46
C VAL A 224 -22.44 3.87 6.05
N TRP A 225 -21.44 3.27 5.42
CA TRP A 225 -20.06 3.40 5.86
C TRP A 225 -19.50 4.83 5.73
N ALA A 226 -19.86 5.57 4.67
CA ALA A 226 -19.47 6.97 4.52
C ALA A 226 -20.04 7.85 5.65
N ILE A 227 -21.25 7.55 6.14
CA ILE A 227 -21.83 8.22 7.31
C ILE A 227 -21.03 7.88 8.58
N VAL A 228 -20.63 6.60 8.75
CA VAL A 228 -19.76 6.18 9.86
C VAL A 228 -18.42 6.95 9.79
N LEU A 229 -17.80 7.06 8.62
CA LEU A 229 -16.57 7.84 8.44
C LEU A 229 -16.80 9.32 8.78
N ALA A 230 -17.91 9.92 8.37
CA ALA A 230 -18.20 11.32 8.68
C ALA A 230 -18.33 11.60 10.19
N ILE A 231 -18.77 10.61 10.97
CA ILE A 231 -18.96 10.74 12.42
C ILE A 231 -17.68 10.40 13.21
N PHE A 232 -16.99 9.31 12.82
CA PHE A 232 -15.91 8.72 13.60
C PHE A 232 -14.51 9.05 13.10
N LEU A 233 -14.32 9.45 11.84
CA LEU A 233 -13.00 9.77 11.30
C LEU A 233 -12.56 11.17 11.76
N PRO A 234 -11.52 11.30 12.60
CA PRO A 234 -11.05 12.59 13.08
C PRO A 234 -10.28 13.36 12.00
N ASP A 235 -10.43 14.68 11.97
CA ASP A 235 -9.68 15.56 11.06
C ASP A 235 -8.21 15.73 11.49
N THR A 236 -7.96 15.85 12.79
CA THR A 236 -6.64 16.05 13.41
C THR A 236 -6.58 15.35 14.77
N PRO A 237 -5.37 15.04 15.27
CA PRO A 237 -5.18 14.55 16.65
C PRO A 237 -5.81 15.47 17.71
N ASP A 238 -5.81 16.79 17.47
CA ASP A 238 -6.36 17.79 18.40
C ASP A 238 -7.89 17.73 18.51
N ASN A 239 -8.58 17.35 17.43
CA ASN A 239 -10.04 17.24 17.37
C ASN A 239 -10.54 15.79 17.60
N ALA A 240 -9.69 14.92 18.12
CA ALA A 240 -9.97 13.51 18.32
C ALA A 240 -10.99 13.25 19.44
N ARG A 241 -12.27 13.09 19.10
CA ARG A 241 -13.35 12.87 20.07
C ARG A 241 -13.17 11.62 20.96
N PHE A 242 -12.43 10.62 20.50
CA PHE A 242 -12.19 9.37 21.24
C PHE A 242 -10.99 9.45 22.21
N LEU A 243 -10.19 10.52 22.15
CA LEU A 243 -9.07 10.76 23.07
C LEU A 243 -9.45 11.83 24.10
N ASP A 244 -9.07 11.57 25.35
CA ASP A 244 -9.16 12.56 26.43
C ASP A 244 -8.10 13.66 26.28
N GLN A 245 -8.28 14.81 26.94
CA GLN A 245 -7.42 15.99 26.79
C GLN A 245 -5.93 15.65 26.99
N GLN A 246 -5.59 14.90 28.05
CA GLN A 246 -4.21 14.46 28.29
C GLN A 246 -3.71 13.51 27.20
N GLN A 247 -4.56 12.61 26.70
CA GLN A 247 -4.18 11.65 25.66
C GLN A 247 -3.95 12.31 24.30
N ARG A 248 -4.60 13.45 24.03
CA ARG A 248 -4.35 14.26 22.82
C ARG A 248 -2.98 14.92 22.88
N ILE A 249 -2.62 15.48 24.03
CA ILE A 249 -1.29 16.06 24.25
C ILE A 249 -0.22 14.97 24.05
N ASP A 250 -0.38 13.81 24.70
CA ASP A 250 0.52 12.66 24.56
C ASP A 250 0.61 12.19 23.09
N ALA A 251 -0.50 12.21 22.33
CA ALA A 251 -0.50 11.84 20.92
C ALA A 251 0.31 12.82 20.07
N VAL A 252 0.09 14.13 20.25
CA VAL A 252 0.80 15.20 19.52
C VAL A 252 2.30 15.17 19.86
N ASP A 253 2.65 15.03 21.13
CA ASP A 253 4.05 14.98 21.57
C ASP A 253 4.79 13.76 21.00
N ARG A 254 4.11 12.61 20.88
CA ARG A 254 4.69 11.42 20.21
C ARG A 254 5.01 11.65 18.74
N ILE A 255 4.22 12.46 18.04
CA ILE A 255 4.43 12.75 16.62
C ILE A 255 5.43 13.91 16.44
N ARG A 256 5.60 14.77 17.44
CA ARG A 256 6.57 15.88 17.42
C ARG A 256 8.00 15.40 17.17
N SER A 257 8.36 14.20 17.67
CA SER A 257 9.65 13.56 17.40
C SER A 257 9.86 13.18 15.92
N ASN A 258 8.80 13.08 15.11
CA ASN A 258 8.94 12.73 13.69
C ASN A 258 9.64 13.81 12.87
N GLN A 259 9.87 15.02 13.41
CA GLN A 259 10.43 16.17 12.68
C GLN A 259 9.85 16.31 11.26
N THR A 260 8.56 16.01 11.11
CA THR A 260 7.83 16.05 9.83
C THR A 260 7.73 17.46 9.26
N GLY A 261 8.21 18.45 10.02
CA GLY A 261 8.30 19.87 9.71
C GLY A 261 9.60 20.34 9.06
N MET A 262 10.49 19.49 8.55
CA MET A 262 11.45 19.95 7.53
C MET A 262 10.81 19.81 6.15
N LYS A 263 9.64 20.45 5.98
CA LYS A 263 9.07 20.72 4.67
C LYS A 263 10.05 21.67 4.01
N ASN A 264 10.89 21.16 3.11
CA ASN A 264 11.63 22.06 2.26
C ASN A 264 10.60 22.65 1.28
N ASN A 265 10.10 23.85 1.58
CA ASN A 265 9.06 24.52 0.78
C ASN A 265 9.55 24.87 -0.63
N SER A 266 10.85 24.72 -0.93
CA SER A 266 11.40 24.91 -2.26
C SER A 266 11.27 23.63 -3.10
N PHE A 267 10.41 23.67 -4.13
CA PHE A 267 10.40 22.67 -5.19
C PHE A 267 11.70 22.78 -6.01
N LYS A 268 12.56 21.77 -5.96
CA LYS A 268 13.88 21.79 -6.62
C LYS A 268 13.85 21.08 -7.96
N TRP A 269 13.90 21.82 -9.05
CA TRP A 269 13.94 21.27 -10.42
C TRP A 269 15.13 20.34 -10.68
N ASP A 270 16.25 20.54 -10.01
CA ASP A 270 17.41 19.63 -10.12
C ASP A 270 17.09 18.24 -9.60
N GLN A 271 16.33 18.14 -8.51
CA GLN A 271 15.87 16.85 -7.96
C GLN A 271 14.92 16.16 -8.94
N VAL A 272 14.06 16.91 -9.65
CA VAL A 272 13.16 16.38 -10.69
C VAL A 272 13.96 15.76 -11.85
N ARG A 273 14.93 16.50 -12.38
CA ARG A 273 15.81 16.02 -13.47
C ARG A 273 16.62 14.79 -13.05
N GLU A 274 17.00 14.72 -11.78
CA GLU A 274 17.70 13.56 -11.22
C GLU A 274 16.80 12.32 -11.20
N VAL A 275 15.55 12.44 -10.74
CA VAL A 275 14.60 11.31 -10.65
C VAL A 275 14.31 10.69 -12.01
N ILE A 276 14.06 11.54 -13.01
CA ILE A 276 13.72 11.09 -14.38
C ILE A 276 14.86 10.28 -15.00
N LYS A 277 16.10 10.50 -14.56
CA LYS A 277 17.30 9.79 -15.03
C LYS A 277 17.84 8.78 -14.02
N ASP A 278 17.11 8.52 -12.93
CA ASP A 278 17.55 7.60 -11.90
C ASP A 278 17.23 6.15 -12.32
N PRO A 279 18.25 5.30 -12.58
CA PRO A 279 18.02 3.92 -13.00
C PRO A 279 17.20 3.14 -11.96
N ASN A 280 17.32 3.44 -10.67
CA ASN A 280 16.59 2.73 -9.62
C ASN A 280 15.08 3.03 -9.71
N VAL A 281 14.72 4.31 -9.89
CA VAL A 281 13.33 4.73 -10.03
C VAL A 281 12.74 4.24 -11.35
N LEU A 282 13.50 4.30 -12.44
CA LEU A 282 13.05 3.79 -13.74
C LEU A 282 12.83 2.27 -13.73
N LEU A 283 13.72 1.49 -13.12
CA LEU A 283 13.53 0.05 -12.97
C LEU A 283 12.31 -0.27 -12.10
N LEU A 284 12.12 0.46 -10.99
CA LEU A 284 10.90 0.31 -10.17
C LEU A 284 9.63 0.69 -10.94
N MET A 285 9.70 1.70 -11.81
CA MET A 285 8.60 2.10 -12.70
C MET A 285 8.27 1.01 -13.72
N VAL A 286 9.27 0.42 -14.37
CA VAL A 286 9.10 -0.72 -15.30
C VAL A 286 8.49 -1.91 -14.58
N PHE A 287 8.98 -2.26 -13.40
CA PHE A 287 8.39 -3.29 -12.55
C PHE A 287 6.93 -2.98 -12.23
N GLN A 288 6.60 -1.73 -11.88
CA GLN A 288 5.25 -1.33 -11.53
C GLN A 288 4.29 -1.43 -12.72
N VAL A 289 4.70 -1.04 -13.93
CA VAL A 289 3.88 -1.22 -15.15
C VAL A 289 3.67 -2.70 -15.46
N ALA A 290 4.77 -3.47 -15.48
CA ALA A 290 4.73 -4.89 -15.79
C ALA A 290 3.87 -5.69 -14.81
N PHE A 291 3.84 -5.30 -13.53
CA PHE A 291 2.94 -5.85 -12.53
C PHE A 291 1.48 -5.41 -12.72
N SER A 292 1.25 -4.15 -13.08
CA SER A 292 -0.09 -3.54 -13.05
C SER A 292 -0.94 -3.92 -14.26
N ILE A 293 -0.31 -4.34 -15.36
CA ILE A 293 -0.99 -4.88 -16.54
C ILE A 293 -1.77 -6.18 -16.19
N PRO A 294 -1.13 -7.22 -15.63
CA PRO A 294 -1.83 -8.39 -15.09
C PRO A 294 -2.88 -8.04 -14.04
N ASN A 295 -2.62 -7.05 -13.19
CA ASN A 295 -3.59 -6.61 -12.18
C ASN A 295 -4.89 -6.08 -12.80
N GLY A 296 -4.80 -5.21 -13.80
CA GLY A 296 -5.97 -4.66 -14.50
C GLY A 296 -6.78 -5.75 -15.21
N ALA A 297 -6.08 -6.69 -15.86
CA ALA A 297 -6.72 -7.84 -16.46
C ALA A 297 -7.44 -8.73 -15.43
N HIS A 298 -6.74 -9.08 -14.35
CA HIS A 298 -7.28 -9.94 -13.29
C HIS A 298 -8.53 -9.33 -12.62
N THR A 299 -8.45 -8.05 -12.24
CA THR A 299 -9.56 -7.31 -11.61
C THR A 299 -10.80 -7.16 -12.48
N THR A 300 -10.70 -7.46 -13.79
CA THR A 300 -11.79 -7.28 -14.76
C THR A 300 -12.30 -8.61 -15.33
N PHE A 301 -11.41 -9.59 -15.57
CA PHE A 301 -11.72 -10.83 -16.30
C PHE A 301 -11.69 -12.11 -15.45
N SER A 302 -11.30 -12.06 -14.16
CA SER A 302 -11.14 -13.27 -13.34
C SER A 302 -12.37 -14.20 -13.36
N SER A 303 -13.56 -13.66 -13.19
CA SER A 303 -14.82 -14.43 -13.17
C SER A 303 -15.20 -14.95 -14.55
N LEU A 304 -14.93 -14.19 -15.62
CA LEU A 304 -15.13 -14.65 -17.00
C LEU A 304 -14.21 -15.82 -17.34
N VAL A 305 -12.93 -15.75 -16.95
CA VAL A 305 -11.97 -16.84 -17.13
C VAL A 305 -12.42 -18.08 -16.37
N MET A 306 -12.81 -17.94 -15.10
CA MET A 306 -13.28 -19.07 -14.30
C MET A 306 -14.57 -19.68 -14.85
N ALA A 307 -15.53 -18.88 -15.29
CA ALA A 307 -16.72 -19.38 -16.00
C ALA A 307 -16.31 -20.12 -17.29
N GLY A 308 -15.30 -19.59 -17.99
CA GLY A 308 -14.68 -20.19 -19.16
C GLY A 308 -14.07 -21.58 -18.96
N PHE A 309 -13.69 -21.92 -17.73
CA PHE A 309 -13.24 -23.27 -17.39
C PHE A 309 -14.38 -24.29 -17.33
N GLY A 310 -15.65 -23.85 -17.35
CA GLY A 310 -16.84 -24.70 -17.27
C GLY A 310 -17.50 -24.72 -15.89
N PHE A 311 -17.10 -23.83 -14.97
CA PHE A 311 -17.76 -23.68 -13.67
C PHE A 311 -19.07 -22.91 -13.80
N SER A 312 -20.07 -23.27 -12.99
CA SER A 312 -21.32 -22.50 -12.92
C SER A 312 -21.10 -21.12 -12.31
N ARG A 313 -21.97 -20.15 -12.60
CA ARG A 313 -21.90 -18.77 -12.06
C ARG A 313 -21.73 -18.78 -10.53
N PHE A 314 -22.51 -19.61 -9.84
CA PHE A 314 -22.45 -19.76 -8.38
C PHE A 314 -21.12 -20.36 -7.90
N GLN A 315 -20.60 -21.38 -8.60
CA GLN A 315 -19.29 -21.94 -8.29
C GLN A 315 -18.18 -20.90 -8.46
N VAL A 316 -18.21 -20.10 -9.53
CA VAL A 316 -17.19 -19.06 -9.78
C VAL A 316 -17.07 -18.08 -8.61
N TYR A 317 -18.19 -17.65 -8.00
CA TYR A 317 -18.14 -16.77 -6.84
C TYR A 317 -17.51 -17.42 -5.60
N LEU A 318 -17.84 -18.69 -5.34
CA LEU A 318 -17.23 -19.46 -4.25
C LEU A 318 -15.73 -19.68 -4.50
N LEU A 319 -15.35 -19.96 -5.75
CA LEU A 319 -13.96 -20.21 -6.16
C LEU A 319 -13.08 -18.94 -6.17
N ASN A 320 -13.68 -17.75 -6.11
CA ASN A 320 -12.95 -16.50 -5.83
C ASN A 320 -12.53 -16.40 -4.35
N MET A 321 -13.23 -17.05 -3.41
CA MET A 321 -12.94 -16.88 -1.98
C MET A 321 -11.51 -17.28 -1.58
N PRO A 322 -10.98 -18.45 -2.03
CA PRO A 322 -9.62 -18.86 -1.72
C PRO A 322 -8.56 -17.88 -2.22
N MET A 323 -8.84 -17.14 -3.31
CA MET A 323 -7.89 -16.18 -3.88
C MET A 323 -7.51 -15.08 -2.88
N GLY A 324 -8.48 -14.60 -2.10
CA GLY A 324 -8.22 -13.61 -1.05
C GLY A 324 -7.38 -14.17 0.10
N ALA A 325 -7.62 -15.43 0.51
CA ALA A 325 -6.81 -16.08 1.55
C ALA A 325 -5.35 -16.30 1.10
N ILE A 326 -5.16 -16.70 -0.16
CA ILE A 326 -3.84 -16.89 -0.77
C ILE A 326 -3.11 -15.54 -0.91
N LEU A 327 -3.83 -14.48 -1.31
CA LEU A 327 -3.30 -13.12 -1.30
C LEU A 327 -2.84 -12.70 0.09
N ALA A 328 -3.66 -12.92 1.12
CA ALA A 328 -3.28 -12.60 2.51
C ALA A 328 -2.02 -13.37 2.93
N PHE A 329 -1.94 -14.67 2.61
CA PHE A 329 -0.78 -15.50 2.90
C PHE A 329 0.49 -14.94 2.26
N PHE A 330 0.48 -14.65 0.95
CA PHE A 330 1.65 -14.10 0.27
C PHE A 330 2.00 -12.69 0.72
N ALA A 331 1.02 -11.82 0.96
CA ALA A 331 1.24 -10.44 1.38
C ALA A 331 1.83 -10.36 2.80
N LEU A 332 1.26 -11.12 3.76
CA LEU A 332 1.78 -11.16 5.12
C LEU A 332 3.12 -11.87 5.19
N GLY A 333 3.26 -13.00 4.49
CA GLY A 333 4.50 -13.77 4.42
C GLY A 333 5.65 -12.97 3.82
N SER A 334 5.44 -12.30 2.69
CA SER A 334 6.47 -11.49 2.04
C SER A 334 6.89 -10.29 2.90
N THR A 335 5.93 -9.63 3.54
CA THR A 335 6.19 -8.50 4.43
C THR A 335 6.98 -8.93 5.67
N TYR A 336 6.60 -10.06 6.29
CA TYR A 336 7.33 -10.63 7.42
C TYR A 336 8.76 -10.99 7.03
N LEU A 337 8.97 -11.71 5.92
CA LEU A 337 10.31 -12.05 5.43
C LEU A 337 11.16 -10.79 5.14
N CYS A 338 10.58 -9.77 4.47
CA CYS A 338 11.28 -8.52 4.20
C CYS A 338 11.64 -7.73 5.47
N SER A 339 10.86 -7.89 6.54
CA SER A 339 11.14 -7.26 7.84
C SER A 339 12.23 -8.00 8.63
N ARG A 340 12.28 -9.33 8.52
CA ARG A 340 13.22 -10.16 9.28
C ARG A 340 14.61 -10.23 8.64
N PHE A 341 14.68 -10.17 7.31
CA PHE A 341 15.90 -10.32 6.53
C PHE A 341 16.18 -9.06 5.70
N SER A 342 17.16 -8.27 6.14
CA SER A 342 17.65 -7.11 5.39
C SER A 342 18.39 -7.56 4.12
N GLY A 343 18.06 -6.97 2.96
CA GLY A 343 18.75 -7.28 1.69
C GLY A 343 18.11 -8.39 0.83
N TYR A 344 16.91 -8.85 1.18
CA TYR A 344 16.18 -9.88 0.42
C TYR A 344 14.95 -9.34 -0.33
N ARG A 345 14.72 -8.02 -0.32
CA ARG A 345 13.48 -7.44 -0.85
C ARG A 345 13.32 -7.70 -2.35
N THR A 346 14.38 -7.54 -3.14
CA THR A 346 14.33 -7.83 -4.58
C THR A 346 14.18 -9.34 -4.86
N ILE A 347 14.78 -10.21 -4.04
CA ILE A 347 14.67 -11.66 -4.21
C ILE A 347 13.24 -12.11 -3.95
N ILE A 348 12.64 -11.64 -2.86
CA ILE A 348 11.26 -11.95 -2.52
C ILE A 348 10.32 -11.43 -3.62
N GLY A 349 10.53 -10.20 -4.12
CA GLY A 349 9.78 -9.65 -5.25
C GLY A 349 9.91 -10.50 -6.54
N ALA A 350 11.12 -10.97 -6.84
CA ALA A 350 11.37 -11.85 -7.99
C ALA A 350 10.70 -13.24 -7.79
N CYS A 351 10.78 -13.83 -6.60
CA CYS A 351 10.12 -15.10 -6.29
C CYS A 351 8.60 -15.01 -6.42
N LEU A 352 7.98 -13.94 -5.91
CA LEU A 352 6.53 -13.72 -6.06
C LEU A 352 6.12 -13.57 -7.53
N SER A 353 6.93 -12.85 -8.31
CA SER A 353 6.72 -12.70 -9.75
C SER A 353 6.84 -14.04 -10.48
N LEU A 354 7.79 -14.89 -10.08
CA LEU A 354 8.00 -16.23 -10.64
C LEU A 354 6.87 -17.20 -10.29
N ILE A 355 6.36 -17.16 -9.06
CA ILE A 355 5.17 -17.93 -8.65
C ILE A 355 3.97 -17.53 -9.52
N SER A 356 3.81 -16.23 -9.77
CA SER A 356 2.70 -15.70 -10.57
C SER A 356 2.84 -16.06 -12.06
N LEU A 357 4.08 -16.09 -12.56
CA LEU A 357 4.42 -16.59 -13.90
C LEU A 357 4.07 -18.08 -14.03
N ALA A 358 4.43 -18.90 -13.04
CA ALA A 358 4.04 -20.31 -13.02
C ALA A 358 2.52 -20.46 -13.00
N GLY A 359 1.82 -19.60 -12.23
CA GLY A 359 0.36 -19.51 -12.22
C GLY A 359 -0.23 -19.21 -13.60
N SER A 360 0.28 -18.19 -14.30
CA SER A 360 -0.21 -17.84 -15.65
C SER A 360 0.05 -18.92 -16.69
N LEU A 361 1.18 -19.62 -16.59
CA LEU A 361 1.49 -20.78 -17.45
C LEU A 361 0.56 -21.96 -17.17
N LEU A 362 0.24 -22.24 -15.90
CA LEU A 362 -0.72 -23.29 -15.52
C LEU A 362 -2.14 -22.99 -16.00
N VAL A 363 -2.56 -21.72 -15.99
CA VAL A 363 -3.86 -21.33 -16.55
C VAL A 363 -3.92 -21.64 -18.05
N ARG A 364 -2.85 -21.33 -18.79
CA ARG A 364 -2.79 -21.48 -20.25
C ARG A 364 -2.59 -22.93 -20.70
N TYR A 365 -1.69 -23.66 -20.06
CA TYR A 365 -1.23 -24.99 -20.49
C TYR A 365 -1.67 -26.12 -19.57
N GLY A 366 -2.42 -25.82 -18.50
CA GLY A 366 -2.87 -26.81 -17.53
C GLY A 366 -3.74 -27.89 -18.17
N PRO A 367 -3.46 -29.19 -17.93
CA PRO A 367 -4.17 -30.30 -18.56
C PRO A 367 -5.62 -30.45 -18.06
N ASN A 368 -5.88 -30.09 -16.80
CA ASN A 368 -7.17 -30.30 -16.13
C ASN A 368 -7.75 -28.98 -15.61
N GLN A 369 -9.08 -28.89 -15.49
CA GLN A 369 -9.78 -27.72 -14.91
C GLN A 369 -9.21 -27.32 -13.54
N GLY A 370 -8.95 -28.30 -12.67
CA GLY A 370 -8.35 -28.06 -11.35
C GLY A 370 -6.95 -27.44 -11.40
N SER A 371 -6.12 -27.84 -12.37
CA SER A 371 -4.78 -27.26 -12.55
C SER A 371 -4.83 -25.81 -13.04
N ARG A 372 -5.78 -25.48 -13.92
CA ARG A 372 -6.00 -24.11 -14.39
C ARG A 372 -6.55 -23.21 -13.29
N LEU A 373 -7.47 -23.72 -12.47
CA LEU A 373 -7.98 -23.03 -11.28
C LEU A 373 -6.88 -22.78 -10.26
N PHE A 374 -6.07 -23.79 -9.94
CA PHE A 374 -4.92 -23.62 -9.05
C PHE A 374 -3.92 -22.60 -9.61
N GLY A 375 -3.73 -22.58 -10.94
CA GLY A 375 -2.97 -21.55 -11.64
C GLY A 375 -3.48 -20.15 -11.35
N LEU A 376 -4.81 -19.91 -11.47
CA LEU A 376 -5.43 -18.61 -11.13
C LEU A 376 -5.29 -18.25 -9.65
N TRP A 377 -5.28 -19.23 -8.76
CA TRP A 377 -5.13 -19.00 -7.32
C TRP A 377 -3.72 -18.54 -6.94
N ILE A 378 -2.68 -19.25 -7.40
CA ILE A 378 -1.29 -18.87 -7.12
C ILE A 378 -0.85 -17.65 -7.92
N PHE A 379 -1.52 -17.38 -9.05
CA PHE A 379 -1.31 -16.19 -9.86
C PHE A 379 -1.35 -14.92 -9.03
N VAL A 380 -2.25 -14.81 -8.05
CA VAL A 380 -2.46 -13.60 -7.22
C VAL A 380 -1.26 -13.26 -6.33
N ALA A 381 -0.27 -14.16 -6.19
CA ALA A 381 0.97 -13.90 -5.46
C ALA A 381 1.66 -12.60 -5.91
N PHE A 382 1.48 -12.20 -7.17
CA PHE A 382 2.09 -10.97 -7.70
C PHE A 382 1.68 -9.79 -6.83
N ALA A 383 0.42 -9.70 -6.39
CA ALA A 383 -0.14 -8.53 -5.72
C ALA A 383 0.62 -8.12 -4.43
N ALA A 384 1.30 -9.07 -3.78
CA ALA A 384 2.20 -8.83 -2.65
C ALA A 384 3.47 -8.04 -3.01
N GLY A 385 3.79 -7.90 -4.30
CA GLY A 385 4.90 -7.09 -4.81
C GLY A 385 4.68 -5.58 -4.75
N PHE A 386 3.43 -5.10 -4.67
CA PHE A 386 3.13 -3.67 -4.60
C PHE A 386 3.61 -3.00 -3.30
N PRO A 387 3.35 -3.57 -2.10
CA PRO A 387 3.96 -3.07 -0.87
C PRO A 387 5.49 -3.07 -0.90
N ILE A 388 6.10 -4.08 -1.55
CA ILE A 388 7.56 -4.17 -1.70
C ILE A 388 8.08 -3.02 -2.55
N SER A 389 7.46 -2.73 -3.70
CA SER A 389 7.89 -1.61 -4.56
C SER A 389 7.77 -0.27 -3.84
N LEU A 390 6.70 -0.04 -3.08
CA LEU A 390 6.51 1.17 -2.29
C LEU A 390 7.58 1.31 -1.18
N SER A 391 7.89 0.21 -0.49
CA SER A 391 8.95 0.16 0.52
C SER A 391 10.34 0.44 -0.07
N MET A 392 10.60 -0.06 -1.28
CA MET A 392 11.85 0.21 -2.00
C MET A 392 11.98 1.69 -2.37
N VAL A 393 10.94 2.33 -2.89
CA VAL A 393 10.96 3.80 -3.12
C VAL A 393 11.20 4.55 -1.81
N ALA A 394 10.54 4.15 -0.73
CA ALA A 394 10.68 4.82 0.56
C ALA A 394 12.10 4.72 1.13
N SER A 395 12.80 3.61 0.89
CA SER A 395 14.12 3.29 1.45
C SER A 395 15.28 3.69 0.53
N ASN A 396 15.07 3.78 -0.78
CA ASN A 396 16.14 4.01 -1.77
C ASN A 396 16.10 5.40 -2.40
N VAL A 397 15.11 6.22 -2.09
CA VAL A 397 14.98 7.57 -2.65
C VAL A 397 15.05 8.60 -1.53
N ALA A 398 16.06 9.46 -1.58
CA ALA A 398 16.25 10.55 -0.62
C ALA A 398 16.12 11.92 -1.33
N GLY A 399 15.76 12.93 -0.56
CA GLY A 399 15.39 14.25 -1.06
C GLY A 399 13.87 14.42 -1.20
N PHE A 400 13.34 15.52 -0.71
CA PHE A 400 11.90 15.75 -0.59
C PHE A 400 11.20 15.82 -1.96
N THR A 401 11.71 16.66 -2.87
CA THR A 401 11.14 16.80 -4.23
C THR A 401 11.35 15.50 -5.02
N LYS A 402 12.52 14.88 -4.90
CA LYS A 402 12.85 13.61 -5.57
C LYS A 402 11.91 12.48 -5.14
N LYS A 403 11.67 12.30 -3.83
CA LYS A 403 10.75 11.28 -3.31
C LYS A 403 9.31 11.51 -3.75
N SER A 404 8.84 12.76 -3.74
CA SER A 404 7.49 13.11 -4.22
C SER A 404 7.29 12.78 -5.70
N VAL A 405 8.24 13.16 -6.56
CA VAL A 405 8.18 12.87 -8.01
C VAL A 405 8.27 11.36 -8.28
N ALA A 406 9.13 10.64 -7.56
CA ALA A 406 9.24 9.19 -7.69
C ALA A 406 7.92 8.49 -7.34
N SER A 407 7.27 8.88 -6.24
CA SER A 407 5.94 8.35 -5.87
C SER A 407 4.87 8.66 -6.93
N ALA A 408 4.89 9.87 -7.52
CA ALA A 408 3.97 10.22 -8.61
C ALA A 408 4.21 9.38 -9.87
N MET A 409 5.47 9.12 -10.24
CA MET A 409 5.81 8.23 -11.36
C MET A 409 5.32 6.80 -11.14
N MET A 410 5.47 6.27 -9.93
CA MET A 410 4.95 4.94 -9.57
C MET A 410 3.42 4.87 -9.65
N PHE A 411 2.73 5.93 -9.23
CA PHE A 411 1.29 6.02 -9.33
C PHE A 411 0.82 6.06 -10.79
N MET A 412 1.47 6.87 -11.64
CA MET A 412 1.18 6.90 -13.08
C MET A 412 1.44 5.54 -13.75
N ALA A 413 2.52 4.85 -13.36
CA ALA A 413 2.80 3.49 -13.84
C ALA A 413 1.70 2.50 -13.42
N TYR A 414 1.20 2.60 -12.18
CA TYR A 414 0.09 1.79 -11.69
C TYR A 414 -1.19 2.03 -12.50
N THR A 415 -1.62 3.29 -12.69
CA THR A 415 -2.85 3.58 -13.45
C THR A 415 -2.71 3.18 -14.91
N THR A 416 -1.56 3.44 -15.53
CA THR A 416 -1.30 3.10 -16.92
C THR A 416 -1.36 1.59 -17.15
N GLY A 417 -0.73 0.78 -16.28
CA GLY A 417 -0.79 -0.67 -16.40
C GLY A 417 -2.22 -1.20 -16.27
N ASN A 418 -2.99 -0.68 -15.31
CA ASN A 418 -4.39 -1.09 -15.13
C ASN A 418 -5.30 -0.67 -16.30
N ILE A 419 -4.98 0.44 -16.98
CA ILE A 419 -5.68 0.85 -18.22
C ILE A 419 -5.38 -0.13 -19.36
N ILE A 420 -4.11 -0.55 -19.51
CA ILE A 420 -3.66 -1.43 -20.61
C ILE A 420 -4.15 -2.88 -20.41
N GLY A 421 -4.13 -3.40 -19.19
CA GLY A 421 -4.44 -4.80 -18.87
C GLY A 421 -5.69 -5.37 -19.54
N PRO A 422 -6.88 -4.75 -19.36
CA PRO A 422 -8.12 -5.22 -19.97
C PRO A 422 -8.12 -5.28 -21.50
N PHE A 423 -7.28 -4.50 -22.20
CA PHE A 423 -7.23 -4.50 -23.66
C PHE A 423 -6.42 -5.67 -24.24
N LEU A 424 -5.68 -6.40 -23.41
CA LEU A 424 -4.93 -7.58 -23.83
C LEU A 424 -5.81 -8.85 -23.82
N PHE A 425 -7.01 -8.77 -23.25
CA PHE A 425 -7.99 -9.84 -23.18
C PHE A 425 -9.05 -9.62 -24.25
N PHE A 426 -8.83 -10.19 -25.44
CA PHE A 426 -9.72 -9.98 -26.57
C PHE A 426 -10.99 -10.81 -26.46
N ALA A 427 -12.15 -10.19 -26.69
CA ALA A 427 -13.45 -10.88 -26.71
C ALA A 427 -13.50 -12.03 -27.73
N ARG A 428 -12.79 -11.93 -28.85
CA ARG A 428 -12.71 -12.98 -29.89
C ARG A 428 -12.01 -14.27 -29.44
N GLU A 429 -11.26 -14.21 -28.34
CA GLU A 429 -10.52 -15.34 -27.78
C GLU A 429 -11.22 -15.91 -26.53
N ALA A 430 -12.41 -15.42 -26.19
CA ALA A 430 -13.21 -15.98 -25.12
C ALA A 430 -13.57 -17.45 -25.47
N PRO A 431 -13.55 -18.38 -24.50
CA PRO A 431 -13.28 -18.18 -23.07
C PRO A 431 -11.81 -18.32 -22.64
N GLU A 432 -10.90 -18.69 -23.54
CA GLU A 432 -9.53 -19.05 -23.17
C GLU A 432 -8.61 -17.84 -22.98
N TYR A 433 -8.89 -16.73 -23.67
CA TYR A 433 -8.11 -15.48 -23.63
C TYR A 433 -6.59 -15.69 -23.76
N SER A 434 -6.19 -16.53 -24.72
CA SER A 434 -4.80 -16.97 -24.89
C SER A 434 -3.83 -15.79 -24.99
N SER A 435 -4.12 -14.76 -25.79
CA SER A 435 -3.24 -13.59 -25.92
C SER A 435 -3.10 -12.82 -24.59
N GLY A 436 -4.18 -12.75 -23.80
CA GLY A 436 -4.17 -12.12 -22.47
C GLY A 436 -3.24 -12.83 -21.49
N PHE A 437 -3.29 -14.16 -21.45
CA PHE A 437 -2.37 -14.96 -20.63
C PHE A 437 -0.93 -14.96 -21.17
N LEU A 438 -0.72 -14.85 -22.48
CA LEU A 438 0.61 -14.66 -23.05
C LEU A 438 1.23 -13.35 -22.55
N ALA A 439 0.50 -12.25 -22.71
CA ALA A 439 0.95 -10.93 -22.32
C ALA A 439 1.21 -10.86 -20.81
N THR A 440 0.36 -11.50 -20.01
CA THR A 440 0.53 -11.61 -18.57
C THR A 440 1.80 -12.39 -18.20
N THR A 441 2.08 -13.50 -18.88
CA THR A 441 3.30 -14.30 -18.67
C THR A 441 4.56 -13.49 -19.00
N ILE A 442 4.54 -12.76 -20.12
CA ILE A 442 5.63 -11.84 -20.52
C ILE A 442 5.82 -10.75 -19.45
N CYS A 443 4.74 -10.16 -18.97
CA CYS A 443 4.76 -9.13 -17.94
C CYS A 443 5.37 -9.62 -16.62
N PHE A 444 5.03 -10.83 -16.16
CA PHE A 444 5.69 -11.41 -14.98
C PHE A 444 7.15 -11.78 -15.23
N GLY A 445 7.50 -12.20 -16.45
CA GLY A 445 8.89 -12.41 -16.85
C GLY A 445 9.70 -11.12 -16.75
N ILE A 446 9.19 -10.03 -17.33
CA ILE A 446 9.78 -8.68 -17.23
C ILE A 446 9.89 -8.25 -15.77
N SER A 447 8.84 -8.46 -14.95
CA SER A 447 8.84 -8.10 -13.53
C SER A 447 9.94 -8.85 -12.77
N THR A 448 10.11 -10.15 -13.03
CA THR A 448 11.15 -10.99 -12.42
C THR A 448 12.55 -10.52 -12.82
N VAL A 449 12.79 -10.33 -14.12
CA VAL A 449 14.09 -9.85 -14.63
C VAL A 449 14.41 -8.47 -14.08
N THR A 450 13.43 -7.57 -14.03
CA THR A 450 13.62 -6.20 -13.53
C THR A 450 14.02 -6.20 -12.06
N MET A 451 13.43 -7.04 -11.22
CA MET A 451 13.84 -7.18 -9.80
C MET A 451 15.25 -7.74 -9.65
N ILE A 452 15.65 -8.70 -10.49
CA ILE A 452 17.01 -9.25 -10.50
C ILE A 452 18.02 -8.18 -10.96
N VAL A 453 17.72 -7.45 -12.03
CA VAL A 453 18.56 -6.36 -12.53
C VAL A 453 18.70 -5.26 -11.48
N LEU A 454 17.58 -4.85 -10.87
CA LEU A 454 17.57 -3.86 -9.79
C LEU A 454 18.49 -4.31 -8.64
N ARG A 455 18.45 -5.59 -8.25
CA ARG A 455 19.37 -6.12 -7.24
C ARG A 455 20.84 -5.87 -7.59
N PHE A 456 21.25 -6.26 -8.80
CA PHE A 456 22.64 -6.12 -9.22
C PHE A 456 23.07 -4.66 -9.34
N VAL A 457 22.18 -3.77 -9.83
CA VAL A 457 22.43 -2.33 -9.89
C VAL A 457 22.67 -1.76 -8.49
N LEU A 458 21.80 -2.08 -7.52
CA LEU A 458 21.93 -1.58 -6.15
C LEU A 458 23.19 -2.12 -5.45
N ILE A 459 23.52 -3.41 -5.64
CA ILE A 459 24.76 -3.99 -5.10
C ILE A 459 26.00 -3.36 -5.74
N ALA A 460 26.01 -3.16 -7.06
CA ALA A 460 27.12 -2.55 -7.77
C ALA A 460 27.35 -1.11 -7.34
N GLU A 461 26.27 -0.33 -7.15
CA GLU A 461 26.34 1.04 -6.69
C GLU A 461 26.83 1.14 -5.24
N ASN A 462 26.36 0.24 -4.34
CA ASN A 462 26.89 0.17 -2.98
C ASN A 462 28.40 -0.18 -2.96
N LYS A 463 28.83 -1.18 -3.76
CA LYS A 463 30.25 -1.54 -3.87
C LYS A 463 31.11 -0.41 -4.45
N ARG A 464 30.57 0.37 -5.39
CA ARG A 464 31.25 1.55 -5.93
C ARG A 464 31.45 2.62 -4.86
N ARG A 465 30.43 2.86 -4.03
CA ARG A 465 30.49 3.80 -2.91
C ARG A 465 31.48 3.36 -1.83
N ASP A 466 31.54 2.05 -1.52
CA ASP A 466 32.55 1.49 -0.61
C ASP A 466 33.97 1.83 -1.05
N LYS A 467 34.27 1.64 -2.35
CA LYS A 467 35.58 1.97 -2.92
C LYS A 467 35.90 3.47 -2.85
N LEU A 468 34.92 4.33 -3.13
CA LEU A 468 35.09 5.79 -3.08
C LEU A 468 35.34 6.28 -1.65
N GLN A 469 34.64 5.71 -0.66
CA GLN A 469 34.86 6.03 0.76
C GLN A 469 36.24 5.57 1.24
N GLN A 470 36.68 4.36 0.87
CA GLN A 470 38.02 3.85 1.19
C GLN A 470 39.13 4.74 0.58
N THR A 471 38.88 5.35 -0.58
CA THR A 471 39.83 6.25 -1.25
C THR A 471 39.81 7.68 -0.65
N SER A 472 38.72 8.07 0.00
CA SER A 472 38.49 9.44 0.51
C SER A 472 38.72 9.57 2.03
N SER A 473 39.51 8.68 2.62
CA SER A 473 39.76 8.50 4.07
C SER A 473 40.44 9.68 4.79
N GLY A 474 39.98 10.91 4.60
CA GLY A 474 40.50 12.13 5.24
C GLY A 474 39.48 13.24 5.52
N LEU A 475 38.19 13.06 5.24
CA LEU A 475 37.14 14.03 5.54
C LEU A 475 36.00 13.33 6.29
N GLN A 476 36.24 13.05 7.58
CA GLN A 476 35.31 12.36 8.46
C GLN A 476 34.92 13.32 9.58
N ASP A 477 34.05 14.30 9.30
CA ASP A 477 33.43 15.10 10.37
C ASP A 477 32.09 15.82 10.06
N ASP A 478 31.40 15.53 8.95
CA ASP A 478 30.12 16.21 8.59
C ASP A 478 28.89 15.29 8.63
N THR A 479 28.90 14.27 9.49
CA THR A 479 27.79 13.30 9.55
C THR A 479 26.48 13.93 10.03
N GLU A 480 26.55 14.89 10.97
CA GLU A 480 25.36 15.61 11.48
C GLU A 480 24.84 16.69 10.51
N HIS A 481 25.72 17.41 9.78
CA HIS A 481 25.28 18.45 8.84
C HIS A 481 24.64 17.90 7.56
N LEU A 482 25.00 16.67 7.15
CA LEU A 482 24.42 15.99 5.99
C LEU A 482 23.00 15.44 6.24
N GLU A 483 22.65 15.08 7.48
CA GLU A 483 21.28 14.64 7.83
C GLU A 483 20.26 15.79 7.84
N ILE A 484 20.73 17.02 8.06
CA ILE A 484 19.90 18.24 8.15
C ILE A 484 19.70 18.87 6.76
N SER A 485 20.51 18.56 5.76
CA SER A 485 20.39 19.13 4.42
C SER A 485 19.60 18.22 3.46
N ASP A 486 18.63 18.78 2.72
CA ASP A 486 17.80 18.08 1.72
C ASP A 486 18.62 17.71 0.47
N ILE A 487 19.55 16.77 0.66
CA ILE A 487 20.48 16.20 -0.32
C ILE A 487 19.87 14.89 -0.85
N THR A 488 20.03 14.65 -2.15
CA THR A 488 19.52 13.44 -2.81
C THR A 488 20.41 12.22 -2.55
N ASP A 489 19.85 11.02 -2.67
CA ASP A 489 20.55 9.75 -2.45
C ASP A 489 21.78 9.55 -3.36
N ARG A 490 21.83 10.19 -4.53
CA ARG A 490 22.99 10.15 -5.42
C ARG A 490 24.11 11.11 -5.00
N LYS A 491 23.75 12.22 -4.35
CA LYS A 491 24.71 13.21 -3.86
C LYS A 491 25.26 12.85 -2.49
N ASN A 492 24.48 12.16 -1.66
CA ASN A 492 24.94 11.63 -0.38
C ASN A 492 25.71 10.31 -0.57
N LEU A 493 27.04 10.36 -0.51
CA LEU A 493 27.91 9.18 -0.64
C LEU A 493 27.81 8.21 0.55
N ASN A 494 27.34 8.68 1.71
CA ASN A 494 27.11 7.85 2.89
C ASN A 494 25.79 7.06 2.80
N PHE A 495 24.89 7.42 1.88
CA PHE A 495 23.62 6.73 1.68
C PHE A 495 23.84 5.31 1.12
N ARG A 496 23.19 4.32 1.74
CA ARG A 496 23.27 2.90 1.34
C ARG A 496 21.93 2.42 0.82
N TYR A 497 21.95 1.88 -0.40
CA TYR A 497 20.74 1.34 -1.01
C TYR A 497 20.37 -0.02 -0.42
N VAL A 498 19.08 -0.23 -0.21
CA VAL A 498 18.50 -1.49 0.23
C VAL A 498 18.02 -2.28 -0.98
N TYR A 499 18.51 -3.51 -1.09
CA TYR A 499 18.19 -4.44 -2.17
C TYR A 499 17.34 -5.64 -1.70
#